data_AF-A0A849ZEK4-F1
#
_entry.id   AF-A0A849ZEK4-F1
#
_cell.length_a   1.000
_cell.length_b   1.000
_cell.length_c   1.000
_cell.angle_alpha   90.00
_cell.angle_beta   90.00
_cell.angle_gamma   90.00
#
_symmetry.space_group_name_H-M   'P 1'
#
loop_
_entity.id
_entity.type
_entity.pdbx_description
1 polymer ?
#
loop_
_entity_poly.entity_id
_entity_poly.type
_entity_poly.pdbx_seq_one_letter_code
_entity_poly.pdbx_strand_id
1 'polypeptide(L)'
;FRERSGDGLVNACYRVPTFSEVLESFPSVRLNVDVKPRSLDVARRVMAIVSQHRAEERVLLTSFHDEVLGAIRSLGYRGPTGLARVEAVRALAAPRFTPRWLLPAGSRIQIPTHAGRLRLDSKPVVRRLQRLGYAVDFWVVNDADGAKRAKVAGADGVMTDDPRTVVASLRAAGAP
;
A
#
# COMPACT_ATOMS: atom_id res chain seq x y z
N PHE A 1 -9.52 -16.38 5.32
CA PHE A 1 -10.07 -15.83 4.05
C PHE A 1 -11.56 -16.08 4.06
N ARG A 2 -12.41 -15.18 3.56
CA ARG A 2 -13.88 -15.34 3.59
C ARG A 2 -14.47 -15.13 2.20
N GLU A 3 -15.56 -15.82 1.88
CA GLU A 3 -16.35 -15.58 0.67
C GLU A 3 -17.17 -14.29 0.79
N ARG A 4 -17.83 -13.87 -0.31
CA ARG A 4 -18.72 -12.69 -0.31
C ARG A 4 -19.85 -12.77 0.72
N SER A 5 -20.27 -13.97 1.11
CA SER A 5 -21.25 -14.21 2.19
C SER A 5 -20.69 -13.96 3.60
N GLY A 6 -19.37 -13.82 3.73
CA GLY A 6 -18.70 -13.72 5.02
C GLY A 6 -18.28 -15.08 5.59
N ASP A 7 -18.53 -16.21 4.92
CA ASP A 7 -18.12 -17.54 5.38
C ASP A 7 -16.62 -17.75 5.20
N GLY A 8 -15.96 -18.45 6.13
CA GLY A 8 -14.55 -18.77 6.01
C GLY A 8 -14.27 -19.71 4.84
N LEU A 9 -13.33 -19.35 3.97
CA LEU A 9 -12.70 -20.25 3.00
C LEU A 9 -11.78 -21.24 3.74
N VAL A 10 -12.40 -22.19 4.43
CA VAL A 10 -11.75 -23.36 5.00
C VAL A 10 -12.55 -24.58 4.57
N ASN A 11 -12.33 -25.04 3.34
CA ASN A 11 -12.77 -26.36 2.89
C ASN A 11 -11.58 -27.07 2.22
N ALA A 12 -11.69 -28.38 2.00
CA ALA A 12 -10.56 -29.23 1.62
C ALA A 12 -9.81 -28.82 0.34
N CYS A 13 -10.38 -27.95 -0.49
CA CYS A 13 -9.80 -27.55 -1.77
C CYS A 13 -8.88 -26.32 -1.71
N TYR A 14 -8.91 -25.54 -0.62
CA TYR A 14 -8.11 -24.32 -0.49
C TYR A 14 -7.29 -24.31 0.80
N ARG A 15 -6.05 -23.83 0.72
CA ARG A 15 -5.18 -23.57 1.87
C ARG A 15 -4.63 -22.16 1.84
N VAL A 16 -4.13 -21.70 2.98
CA VAL A 16 -3.39 -20.43 3.05
C VAL A 16 -2.10 -20.59 2.23
N PRO A 17 -1.85 -19.73 1.22
CA PRO A 17 -0.61 -19.80 0.45
C PRO A 17 0.56 -19.30 1.30
N THR A 18 1.74 -19.85 1.04
CA THR A 18 2.98 -19.26 1.54
C THR A 18 3.32 -18.01 0.72
N PHE A 19 4.17 -17.15 1.27
CA PHE A 19 4.59 -15.96 0.52
C PHE A 19 5.45 -16.33 -0.71
N SER A 20 6.28 -17.38 -0.62
CA SER A 20 7.04 -17.90 -1.75
C SER A 20 6.14 -18.36 -2.90
N GLU A 21 5.06 -19.08 -2.60
CA GLU A 21 4.10 -19.53 -3.62
C GLU A 21 3.44 -18.35 -4.36
N VAL A 22 3.15 -17.25 -3.64
CA VAL A 22 2.63 -16.03 -4.26
C VAL A 22 3.68 -15.38 -5.18
N LEU A 23 4.94 -15.32 -4.73
CA LEU A 23 6.01 -14.75 -5.53
C LEU A 23 6.27 -15.55 -6.81
N GLU A 24 6.23 -16.89 -6.72
CA GLU A 24 6.42 -17.82 -7.84
C GLU A 24 5.24 -17.79 -8.82
N SER A 25 4.01 -17.77 -8.31
CA SER A 25 2.79 -17.78 -9.13
C SER A 25 2.57 -16.48 -9.91
N PHE A 26 3.10 -15.36 -9.40
CA PHE A 26 2.90 -14.04 -9.97
C PHE A 26 4.24 -13.31 -10.20
N PRO A 27 5.09 -13.78 -11.12
CA PRO A 27 6.46 -13.29 -11.29
C PRO A 27 6.52 -11.85 -11.82
N SER A 28 5.51 -11.41 -12.59
CA SER A 28 5.44 -10.08 -13.20
C SER A 28 4.59 -9.07 -12.41
N VAL A 29 3.91 -9.51 -11.35
CA VAL A 29 2.99 -8.66 -10.59
C VAL A 29 3.75 -7.91 -9.49
N ARG A 30 3.47 -6.61 -9.35
CA ARG A 30 3.90 -5.79 -8.22
C ARG A 30 3.05 -6.12 -7.00
N LEU A 31 3.67 -6.44 -5.88
CA LEU A 31 3.00 -6.86 -4.66
C LEU A 31 3.11 -5.77 -3.58
N ASN A 32 1.97 -5.42 -2.98
CA ASN A 32 1.89 -4.60 -1.78
C ASN A 32 1.72 -5.51 -0.56
N VAL A 33 2.75 -5.67 0.25
CA VAL A 33 2.82 -6.67 1.33
C VAL A 33 2.86 -5.97 2.67
N ASP A 34 1.79 -6.13 3.45
CA ASP A 34 1.65 -5.59 4.79
C ASP A 34 2.18 -6.57 5.85
N VAL A 35 3.29 -6.21 6.49
CA VAL A 35 3.89 -6.95 7.60
C VAL A 35 3.11 -6.63 8.88
N LYS A 36 2.16 -7.52 9.18
CA LYS A 36 1.22 -7.35 10.30
C LYS A 36 1.85 -7.46 11.69
N PRO A 37 2.69 -8.46 12.01
CA PRO A 37 3.17 -8.63 13.36
C PRO A 37 4.17 -7.52 13.74
N ARG A 38 4.05 -7.03 14.98
CA ARG A 38 5.03 -6.14 15.60
C ARG A 38 6.29 -6.92 16.00
N SER A 39 7.01 -7.50 15.03
CA SER A 39 8.14 -8.41 15.26
C SER A 39 9.27 -8.23 14.25
N LEU A 40 10.49 -8.02 14.77
CA LEU A 40 11.70 -7.92 13.96
C LEU A 40 12.10 -9.26 13.35
N ASP A 41 11.81 -10.39 14.01
CA ASP A 41 12.06 -11.72 13.44
C ASP A 41 11.19 -11.94 12.20
N VAL A 42 9.91 -11.56 12.27
CA VAL A 42 9.00 -11.64 11.12
C VAL A 42 9.47 -10.74 9.98
N ALA A 43 9.89 -9.50 10.28
CA ALA A 43 10.46 -8.60 9.28
C ALA A 43 11.66 -9.22 8.55
N ARG A 44 12.60 -9.81 9.29
CA ARG A 44 13.77 -10.51 8.71
C ARG A 44 13.36 -11.67 7.82
N ARG A 45 12.40 -12.49 8.27
CA ARG A 45 11.91 -13.63 7.46
C ARG A 45 11.25 -13.18 6.17
N VAL A 46 10.42 -12.14 6.23
CA VAL A 46 9.80 -11.57 5.02
C VAL A 46 10.87 -11.06 4.07
N MET A 47 11.83 -10.27 4.55
CA MET A 47 12.95 -9.77 3.72
C MET A 47 13.77 -10.90 3.09
N ALA A 48 14.07 -11.96 3.87
CA ALA A 48 14.79 -13.13 3.37
C ALA A 48 14.03 -13.83 2.25
N ILE A 49 12.72 -14.01 2.38
CA ILE A 49 11.87 -14.60 1.33
C ILE A 49 11.88 -13.73 0.08
N VAL A 50 11.70 -12.41 0.20
CA VAL A 50 11.76 -11.51 -0.96
C VAL A 50 13.10 -11.63 -1.69
N SER A 51 14.20 -11.68 -0.94
CA SER A 51 15.55 -11.72 -1.51
C SER A 51 15.91 -13.05 -2.14
N GLN A 52 15.50 -14.17 -1.54
CA GLN A 52 15.64 -15.50 -2.14
C GLN A 52 14.96 -15.59 -3.52
N HIS A 53 13.85 -14.85 -3.68
CA HIS A 53 13.08 -14.77 -4.92
C HIS A 53 13.52 -13.64 -5.86
N ARG A 54 14.56 -12.87 -5.50
CA ARG A 54 15.03 -11.68 -6.24
C ARG A 54 13.88 -10.71 -6.58
N ALA A 55 12.94 -10.55 -5.65
CA ALA A 55 11.69 -9.84 -5.88
C ALA A 55 11.67 -8.42 -5.29
N GLU A 56 12.80 -7.90 -4.82
CA GLU A 56 12.91 -6.61 -4.13
C GLU A 56 12.33 -5.45 -4.95
N GLU A 57 12.53 -5.44 -6.28
CA GLU A 57 12.07 -4.35 -7.14
C GLU A 57 10.54 -4.30 -7.31
N ARG A 58 9.85 -5.43 -7.12
CA ARG A 58 8.40 -5.56 -7.32
C ARG A 58 7.62 -5.73 -6.01
N VAL A 59 8.29 -5.88 -4.88
CA VAL A 59 7.65 -6.01 -3.57
C VAL A 59 7.77 -4.69 -2.79
N LEU A 60 6.62 -4.05 -2.57
CA LEU A 60 6.49 -2.96 -1.61
C LEU A 60 6.21 -3.53 -0.23
N LEU A 61 7.11 -3.29 0.73
CA LEU A 61 6.88 -3.66 2.12
C LEU A 61 6.22 -2.50 2.88
N THR A 62 5.10 -2.79 3.55
CA THR A 62 4.34 -1.85 4.38
C THR A 62 4.11 -2.43 5.76
N SER A 63 3.79 -1.57 6.73
CA SER A 63 3.33 -1.97 8.06
C SER A 63 2.63 -0.80 8.72
N PHE A 64 1.70 -1.07 9.63
CA PHE A 64 1.16 -0.04 10.53
C PHE A 64 2.16 0.37 11.62
N HIS A 65 3.20 -0.44 11.85
CA HIS A 65 4.16 -0.28 12.93
C HIS A 65 5.43 0.41 12.43
N ASP A 66 5.66 1.66 12.89
CA ASP A 66 6.82 2.46 12.48
C ASP A 66 8.15 1.77 12.80
N GLU A 67 8.26 1.08 13.94
CA GLU A 67 9.44 0.28 14.31
C GLU A 67 9.71 -0.90 13.37
N VAL A 68 8.67 -1.49 12.75
CA VAL A 68 8.84 -2.59 11.80
C VAL A 68 9.41 -2.07 10.50
N LEU A 69 8.89 -0.96 9.96
CA LEU A 69 9.45 -0.33 8.76
C LEU A 69 10.83 0.26 9.00
N GLY A 70 11.06 0.85 10.18
CA GLY A 70 12.38 1.30 10.61
C GLY A 70 13.39 0.16 10.58
N ALA A 71 13.04 -1.00 11.15
CA ALA A 71 13.88 -2.20 11.14
C ALA A 71 14.11 -2.74 9.72
N ILE A 72 13.07 -2.83 8.89
CA ILE A 72 13.19 -3.29 7.49
C ILE A 72 14.21 -2.43 6.73
N ARG A 73 14.13 -1.11 6.88
CA ARG A 73 15.06 -0.17 6.23
C ARG A 73 16.47 -0.28 6.81
N SER A 74 16.62 -0.34 8.15
CA SER A 74 17.94 -0.43 8.79
C SER A 74 18.66 -1.75 8.51
N LEU A 75 17.90 -2.83 8.30
CA LEU A 75 18.43 -4.15 7.92
C LEU A 75 18.80 -4.23 6.43
N GLY A 76 18.66 -3.14 5.67
CA GLY A 76 19.16 -3.04 4.30
C GLY A 76 18.18 -3.53 3.22
N TYR A 77 16.87 -3.55 3.48
CA TYR A 77 15.89 -3.84 2.43
C TYR A 77 16.03 -2.82 1.28
N ARG A 78 16.30 -3.32 0.08
CA ARG A 78 16.57 -2.50 -1.12
C ARG A 78 15.31 -2.12 -1.90
N GLY A 79 14.21 -2.83 -1.66
CA GLY A 79 12.94 -2.57 -2.33
C GLY A 79 12.22 -1.35 -1.77
N PRO A 80 11.11 -0.92 -2.40
CA PRO A 80 10.32 0.20 -1.92
C PRO A 80 9.64 -0.14 -0.59
N THR A 81 9.47 0.88 0.26
CA THR A 81 8.69 0.80 1.49
C THR A 81 7.58 1.84 1.51
N GLY A 82 6.45 1.49 2.13
CA GLY A 82 5.39 2.45 2.43
C GLY A 82 5.74 3.35 3.62
N LEU A 83 4.79 4.19 4.02
CA LEU A 83 4.82 4.91 5.30
C LEU A 83 3.99 4.16 6.34
N ALA A 84 4.51 4.04 7.55
CA ALA A 84 3.74 3.59 8.70
C ALA A 84 2.80 4.69 9.21
N ARG A 85 2.06 4.42 10.29
CA ARG A 85 1.00 5.32 10.76
C ARG A 85 1.52 6.69 11.17
N VAL A 86 2.56 6.76 12.01
CA VAL A 86 3.09 8.05 12.48
C VAL A 86 3.81 8.76 11.34
N GLU A 87 4.55 8.03 10.51
CA GLU A 87 5.14 8.55 9.27
C GLU A 87 4.10 9.19 8.33
N ALA A 88 2.97 8.53 8.08
CA ALA A 88 1.90 9.05 7.24
C ALA A 88 1.30 10.33 7.81
N VAL A 89 1.08 10.40 9.14
CA VAL A 89 0.60 11.62 9.81
C VAL A 89 1.62 12.76 9.65
N ARG A 90 2.92 12.49 9.82
CA ARG A 90 3.97 13.49 9.62
C ARG A 90 4.01 14.00 8.18
N ALA A 91 3.91 13.12 7.19
CA ALA A 91 3.83 13.52 5.78
C ALA A 91 2.55 14.33 5.47
N LEU A 92 1.42 13.97 6.09
CA LEU A 92 0.17 14.71 5.96
C LEU A 92 0.24 16.11 6.59
N ALA A 93 0.97 16.29 7.69
CA ALA A 93 1.16 17.58 8.35
C ALA A 93 2.26 18.46 7.69
N ALA A 94 3.16 17.86 6.91
CA ALA A 94 4.29 18.57 6.32
C ALA A 94 3.88 19.65 5.29
N PRO A 95 4.43 20.87 5.40
CA PRO A 95 4.29 21.90 4.39
C PRO A 95 4.75 21.44 2.99
N ARG A 96 4.16 22.03 1.96
CA ARG A 96 4.40 21.66 0.55
C ARG A 96 5.86 21.78 0.08
N PHE A 97 6.69 22.56 0.76
CA PHE A 97 8.09 22.81 0.42
C PHE A 97 9.06 22.21 1.44
N THR A 98 8.60 21.29 2.31
CA THR A 98 9.48 20.62 3.26
C THR A 98 10.55 19.82 2.52
N PRO A 99 11.85 20.04 2.80
CA PRO A 99 12.94 19.29 2.20
C PRO A 99 12.81 17.78 2.41
N ARG A 100 13.14 16.97 1.39
CA ARG A 100 12.96 15.51 1.42
C ARG A 100 13.69 14.81 2.57
N TRP A 101 14.83 15.32 2.99
CA TRP A 101 15.64 14.75 4.08
C TRP A 101 15.02 14.96 5.48
N LEU A 102 14.05 15.89 5.62
CA LEU A 102 13.26 16.07 6.84
C LEU A 102 11.99 15.20 6.87
N LEU A 103 11.70 14.51 5.77
CA LEU A 103 10.47 13.72 5.63
C LEU A 103 10.71 12.24 5.89
N PRO A 104 9.68 11.50 6.36
CA PRO A 104 9.75 10.06 6.53
C PRO A 104 10.36 9.32 5.33
N ALA A 105 11.20 8.33 5.62
CA ALA A 105 11.71 7.42 4.60
C ALA A 105 10.55 6.59 4.01
N GLY A 106 10.72 6.09 2.79
CA GLY A 106 9.67 5.40 2.04
C GLY A 106 9.18 6.20 0.84
N SER A 107 8.49 5.52 -0.08
CA SER A 107 8.09 6.08 -1.39
C SER A 107 6.59 6.17 -1.59
N ARG A 108 5.78 5.50 -0.76
CA ARG A 108 4.32 5.48 -0.90
C ARG A 108 3.60 5.75 0.42
N ILE A 109 2.57 6.58 0.38
CA ILE A 109 1.66 6.83 1.49
C ILE A 109 0.31 6.17 1.21
N GLN A 110 -0.16 5.33 2.13
CA GLN A 110 -1.39 4.55 2.00
C GLN A 110 -2.37 4.99 3.08
N ILE A 111 -3.41 5.74 2.71
CA ILE A 111 -4.30 6.44 3.65
C ILE A 111 -5.78 6.22 3.33
N PRO A 112 -6.69 6.41 4.30
CA PRO A 112 -8.12 6.40 4.01
C PRO A 112 -8.52 7.59 3.14
N THR A 113 -9.68 7.49 2.48
CA THR A 113 -10.25 8.63 1.71
C THR A 113 -10.64 9.80 2.61
N HIS A 114 -10.91 9.54 3.89
CA HIS A 114 -11.25 10.52 4.90
C HIS A 114 -10.70 10.13 6.28
N ALA A 115 -10.43 11.14 7.11
CA ALA A 115 -10.09 10.98 8.52
C ALA A 115 -11.04 11.85 9.35
N GLY A 116 -12.05 11.22 9.96
CA GLY A 116 -13.16 11.94 10.57
C GLY A 116 -13.88 12.80 9.52
N ARG A 117 -13.92 14.12 9.74
CA ARG A 117 -14.54 15.09 8.80
C ARG A 117 -13.59 15.55 7.68
N LEU A 118 -12.30 15.25 7.77
CA LEU A 118 -11.31 15.70 6.80
C LEU A 118 -11.29 14.76 5.59
N ARG A 119 -11.51 15.30 4.40
CA ARG A 119 -11.30 14.57 3.14
C ARG A 119 -9.84 14.58 2.72
N LEU A 120 -9.25 13.40 2.66
CA LEU A 120 -7.86 13.17 2.26
C LEU A 120 -7.75 12.89 0.75
N ASP A 121 -8.84 12.45 0.11
CA ASP A 121 -8.97 12.20 -1.33
C ASP A 121 -9.22 13.47 -2.16
N SER A 122 -8.69 14.61 -1.72
CA SER A 122 -8.80 15.88 -2.44
C SER A 122 -7.55 16.16 -3.29
N LYS A 123 -7.74 16.77 -4.46
CA LYS A 123 -6.65 17.13 -5.38
C LYS A 123 -5.52 17.94 -4.71
N PRO A 124 -5.79 18.94 -3.84
CA PRO A 124 -4.72 19.66 -3.15
C PRO A 124 -3.86 18.79 -2.23
N VAL A 125 -4.49 17.85 -1.51
CA VAL A 125 -3.78 16.92 -0.61
C VAL A 125 -2.89 15.98 -1.41
N VAL A 126 -3.44 15.32 -2.43
CA VAL A 126 -2.69 14.41 -3.31
C VAL A 126 -1.51 15.13 -3.96
N ARG A 127 -1.76 16.31 -4.57
CA ARG A 127 -0.70 17.11 -5.22
C ARG A 127 0.33 17.65 -4.24
N ARG A 128 0.02 17.80 -2.96
CA ARG A 128 1.02 18.19 -1.95
C ARG A 128 1.93 17.01 -1.65
N LEU A 129 1.37 15.85 -1.34
CA LEU A 129 2.11 14.62 -1.01
C LEU A 129 3.00 14.15 -2.17
N GLN A 130 2.50 14.22 -3.40
CA GLN A 130 3.30 13.92 -4.60
C GLN A 130 4.52 14.82 -4.75
N ARG A 131 4.40 16.10 -4.40
CA ARG A 131 5.51 17.04 -4.48
C ARG A 131 6.51 16.92 -3.32
N LEU A 132 6.09 16.28 -2.24
CA LEU A 132 6.98 15.81 -1.19
C LEU A 132 7.71 14.50 -1.58
N GLY A 133 7.39 13.93 -2.74
CA GLY A 133 8.05 12.72 -3.27
C GLY A 133 7.34 11.41 -2.94
N TYR A 134 6.06 11.44 -2.53
CA TYR A 134 5.30 10.23 -2.23
C TYR A 134 4.27 9.90 -3.32
N ALA A 135 4.20 8.64 -3.73
CA ALA A 135 3.01 8.14 -4.41
C ALA A 135 1.87 7.98 -3.40
N VAL A 136 0.65 8.33 -3.77
CA VAL A 136 -0.52 8.39 -2.88
C VAL A 136 -1.53 7.32 -3.25
N ASP A 137 -1.76 6.38 -2.33
CA ASP A 137 -2.73 5.30 -2.48
C ASP A 137 -3.87 5.43 -1.47
N PHE A 138 -5.09 5.14 -1.89
CA PHE A 138 -6.26 5.15 -1.01
C PHE A 138 -6.78 3.75 -0.69
N TRP A 139 -7.20 3.52 0.55
CA TRP A 139 -7.88 2.30 0.97
C TRP A 139 -9.09 2.60 1.88
N VAL A 140 -10.13 1.79 1.95
CA VAL A 140 -10.58 0.85 0.93
C VAL A 140 -11.61 1.58 0.06
N VAL A 141 -11.47 1.49 -1.26
CA VAL A 141 -12.36 2.13 -2.24
C VAL A 141 -13.14 1.04 -2.97
N ASN A 142 -14.39 0.82 -2.60
CA ASN A 142 -15.21 -0.28 -3.12
C ASN A 142 -16.27 0.15 -4.14
N ASP A 143 -16.50 1.46 -4.30
CA ASP A 143 -17.52 1.99 -5.21
C ASP A 143 -16.92 2.79 -6.39
N ALA A 144 -17.69 2.83 -7.48
CA ALA A 144 -17.30 3.49 -8.72
C ALA A 144 -17.04 4.99 -8.55
N ASP A 145 -17.80 5.66 -7.69
CA ASP A 145 -17.68 7.11 -7.49
C ASP A 145 -16.44 7.45 -6.67
N GLY A 146 -16.13 6.65 -5.64
CA GLY A 146 -14.87 6.72 -4.90
C GLY A 146 -13.66 6.54 -5.81
N ALA A 147 -13.70 5.55 -6.70
CA ALA A 147 -12.64 5.31 -7.67
C ALA A 147 -12.45 6.52 -8.62
N LYS A 148 -13.55 7.07 -9.16
CA LYS A 148 -13.52 8.27 -10.00
C LYS A 148 -12.97 9.48 -9.24
N ARG A 149 -13.39 9.70 -7.99
CA ARG A 149 -12.88 10.80 -7.15
C ARG A 149 -11.38 10.68 -6.91
N ALA A 150 -10.89 9.50 -6.51
CA ALA A 150 -9.47 9.24 -6.32
C ALA A 150 -8.67 9.51 -7.61
N LYS A 151 -9.20 9.06 -8.76
CA LYS A 151 -8.58 9.33 -10.07
C LYS A 151 -8.52 10.82 -10.39
N VAL A 152 -9.63 11.55 -10.23
CA VAL A 152 -9.68 13.01 -10.49
C VAL A 152 -8.74 13.78 -9.56
N ALA A 153 -8.60 13.32 -8.31
CA ALA A 153 -7.64 13.88 -7.36
C ALA A 153 -6.18 13.62 -7.79
N GLY A 154 -5.94 12.63 -8.65
CA GLY A 154 -4.63 12.25 -9.18
C GLY A 154 -3.92 11.19 -8.33
N ALA A 155 -4.68 10.33 -7.63
CA ALA A 155 -4.12 9.23 -6.85
C ALA A 155 -3.28 8.28 -7.71
N ASP A 156 -2.24 7.71 -7.11
CA ASP A 156 -1.34 6.75 -7.76
C ASP A 156 -1.85 5.31 -7.65
N GLY A 157 -2.81 5.06 -6.77
CA GLY A 157 -3.40 3.74 -6.56
C GLY A 157 -4.65 3.77 -5.68
N VAL A 158 -5.43 2.71 -5.78
CA VAL A 158 -6.56 2.43 -4.88
C VAL A 158 -6.52 0.96 -4.48
N MET A 159 -6.87 0.67 -3.24
CA MET A 159 -7.07 -0.70 -2.73
C MET A 159 -8.56 -0.95 -2.63
N THR A 160 -9.00 -2.09 -3.13
CA THR A 160 -10.42 -2.43 -3.29
C THR A 160 -10.65 -3.91 -3.06
N ASP A 161 -11.79 -4.22 -2.45
CA ASP A 161 -12.31 -5.58 -2.32
C ASP A 161 -13.12 -5.99 -3.57
N ASP A 162 -13.50 -5.02 -4.43
CA ASP A 162 -14.20 -5.26 -5.70
C ASP A 162 -13.41 -4.70 -6.90
N PRO A 163 -12.30 -5.36 -7.28
CA PRO A 163 -11.49 -4.93 -8.41
C PRO A 163 -12.28 -4.95 -9.74
N ARG A 164 -13.30 -5.81 -9.87
CA ARG A 164 -14.12 -5.88 -11.10
C ARG A 164 -14.86 -4.57 -11.33
N THR A 165 -15.57 -4.09 -10.31
CA THR A 165 -16.32 -2.84 -10.37
C THR A 165 -15.39 -1.63 -10.52
N VAL A 166 -14.33 -1.57 -9.70
CA VAL A 166 -13.41 -0.43 -9.68
C VAL A 166 -12.63 -0.29 -10.98
N VAL A 167 -12.08 -1.36 -11.52
CA VAL A 167 -11.32 -1.31 -12.79
C VAL A 167 -12.23 -0.91 -13.96
N ALA A 168 -13.45 -1.46 -14.03
CA ALA A 168 -14.42 -1.08 -15.06
C ALA A 168 -14.73 0.43 -15.00
N SER A 169 -14.97 0.97 -13.81
CA SER A 169 -15.22 2.40 -13.60
C SER A 169 -14.02 3.27 -14.03
N LEU A 170 -12.80 2.89 -13.65
CA LEU A 170 -11.59 3.63 -13.97
C LEU A 170 -11.30 3.64 -15.47
N ARG A 171 -11.47 2.50 -16.16
CA ARG A 171 -11.33 2.37 -17.62
C ARG A 171 -12.36 3.20 -18.36
N ALA A 172 -13.62 3.16 -17.93
CA ALA A 172 -14.69 4.01 -18.51
C ALA A 172 -14.37 5.51 -18.35
N ALA A 173 -13.64 5.88 -17.28
CA ALA A 173 -13.16 7.24 -17.08
C ALA A 173 -11.85 7.56 -17.85
N GLY A 174 -11.34 6.65 -18.68
CA GLY A 174 -10.09 6.80 -19.47
C GLY A 174 -8.81 6.51 -18.70
N ALA A 175 -8.82 5.53 -17.77
CA ALA A 175 -7.60 5.04 -17.14
C ALA A 175 -7.02 3.94 -18.03
N PRO A 176 -5.69 3.77 -18.07
CA PRO A 176 -5.09 2.63 -18.75
C PRO A 176 -5.60 1.29 -18.20
#